data_AF-A0A316EYZ0-F1
#
_entry.id   AF-A0A316EYZ0-F1
#
_cell.length_a   1.000
_cell.length_b   1.000
_cell.length_c   1.000
_cell.angle_alpha   90.00
_cell.angle_beta   90.00
_cell.angle_gamma   90.00
#
_symmetry.space_group_name_H-M   'P 1'
#
loop_
_entity.id
_entity.type
_entity.pdbx_description
1 polymer ?
#
loop_
_entity_poly.entity_id
_entity_poly.type
_entity_poly.pdbx_seq_one_letter_code
_entity_poly.pdbx_strand_id
1 'polypeptide(L)'
;MSADPSTTAPLPGTAYPQDEAPGLAPDRPDSPCIGICSTLFDEICQGCGRTASEVSNWVFFSDEEKQVIWARITAEGTARRFVRTKG
;
A
#
# COMPACT_ATOMS: atom_id res chain seq x y z
N MET A 1 25.66 34.62 10.14
CA MET A 1 25.00 34.25 8.88
C MET A 1 25.44 32.83 8.55
N SER A 2 24.50 31.90 8.74
CA SER A 2 24.52 30.45 8.47
C SER A 2 23.73 29.80 9.61
N ALA A 3 22.43 29.68 9.42
CA ALA A 3 21.61 28.73 10.17
C ALA A 3 21.41 27.53 9.24
N ASP A 4 21.82 26.38 9.72
CA ASP A 4 21.72 25.07 9.08
C ASP A 4 20.23 24.71 8.87
N PRO A 5 19.76 24.30 7.67
CA PRO A 5 18.37 23.89 7.49
C PRO A 5 18.05 22.51 8.10
N SER A 6 19.00 21.85 8.77
CA SER A 6 18.77 20.58 9.45
C SER A 6 18.61 20.77 10.96
N THR A 7 17.45 21.27 11.41
CA THR A 7 16.99 21.03 12.79
C THR A 7 15.47 20.85 12.83
N THR A 8 15.13 19.58 13.05
CA THR A 8 13.84 18.90 13.14
C THR A 8 12.84 19.46 14.15
N ALA A 9 11.55 19.37 13.82
CA ALA A 9 10.51 19.02 14.80
C ALA A 9 9.38 18.24 14.10
N PRO A 10 8.96 17.05 14.60
CA PRO A 10 7.67 16.49 14.21
C PRO A 10 6.57 17.42 14.73
N LEU A 11 5.58 17.72 13.89
CA LEU A 11 4.46 18.60 14.26
C LEU A 11 3.65 17.96 15.40
N PRO A 12 3.44 18.66 16.54
CA PRO A 12 2.53 18.19 17.56
C PRO A 12 1.09 18.40 17.07
N GLY A 13 0.35 17.32 16.82
CA GLY A 13 -1.11 17.41 16.63
C GLY A 13 -1.73 16.67 15.45
N THR A 14 -0.96 16.02 14.58
CA THR A 14 -1.56 15.08 13.62
C THR A 14 -1.19 13.67 14.01
N ALA A 15 -1.93 13.12 14.96
CA ALA A 15 -2.28 11.72 14.83
C ALA A 15 -2.84 11.59 13.41
N TYR A 16 -2.09 10.99 12.50
CA TYR A 16 -2.72 10.49 11.29
C TYR A 16 -3.87 9.61 11.80
N PRO A 17 -5.14 9.87 11.45
CA PRO A 17 -6.22 8.95 11.76
C PRO A 17 -5.95 7.71 10.89
N GLN A 18 -5.16 6.77 11.40
CA GLN A 18 -4.78 5.57 10.65
C GLN A 18 -5.72 4.40 10.93
N ASP A 19 -6.67 4.53 11.85
CA ASP A 19 -7.44 3.36 12.34
C ASP A 19 -8.93 3.35 11.97
N GLU A 20 -9.46 4.38 11.30
CA GLU A 20 -10.88 4.42 10.92
C GLU A 20 -11.04 4.85 9.46
N ALA A 21 -10.55 4.02 8.54
CA ALA A 21 -11.07 4.01 7.17
C ALA A 21 -12.36 3.14 7.17
N PRO A 22 -13.57 3.72 7.16
CA PRO A 22 -14.81 2.96 7.20
C PRO A 22 -15.11 2.48 5.79
N GLY A 23 -14.47 1.38 5.38
CA GLY A 23 -14.66 0.86 4.03
C GLY A 23 -13.97 -0.47 3.72
N LEU A 24 -13.16 -1.01 4.62
CA LEU A 24 -12.51 -2.30 4.43
C LEU A 24 -13.09 -3.33 5.40
N ALA A 25 -13.48 -4.49 4.88
CA ALA A 25 -13.94 -5.60 5.71
C ALA A 25 -12.97 -5.81 6.88
N PRO A 26 -13.47 -5.99 8.13
CA PRO A 26 -12.68 -5.84 9.36
C PRO A 26 -11.46 -6.78 9.45
N ASP A 27 -11.42 -7.85 8.65
CA ASP A 27 -10.34 -8.84 8.64
C ASP A 27 -9.24 -8.59 7.59
N ARG A 28 -9.36 -7.56 6.73
CA ARG A 28 -8.40 -7.28 5.65
C ARG A 28 -7.62 -6.00 5.94
N PRO A 29 -6.27 -6.01 5.86
CA PRO A 29 -5.48 -4.79 6.07
C PRO A 29 -5.72 -3.78 4.94
N ASP A 30 -5.56 -2.48 5.23
CA ASP A 30 -5.74 -1.39 4.24
C ASP A 30 -5.01 -1.71 2.93
N SER A 31 -3.70 -1.93 3.02
CA SER A 31 -2.85 -2.16 1.85
C SER A 31 -2.56 -3.66 1.61
N PRO A 32 -2.58 -4.13 0.34
CA PRO A 32 -2.17 -5.48 -0.01
C PRO A 32 -0.64 -5.66 0.01
N CYS A 33 0.14 -4.62 0.30
CA CYS A 33 1.61 -4.71 0.32
C CYS A 33 2.11 -5.72 1.37
N ILE A 34 3.19 -6.43 1.04
CA ILE A 34 3.88 -7.36 1.94
C ILE A 34 5.36 -6.98 2.14
N GLY A 35 5.75 -5.76 1.78
CA GLY A 35 7.13 -5.27 1.88
C GLY A 35 8.09 -5.81 0.81
N ILE A 36 7.58 -6.56 -0.18
CA ILE A 36 8.36 -7.04 -1.33
C ILE A 36 7.80 -6.37 -2.59
N CYS A 37 8.66 -5.65 -3.31
CA CYS A 37 8.31 -4.99 -4.56
C CYS A 37 9.21 -5.49 -5.70
N SER A 38 8.60 -5.77 -6.85
CA SER A 38 9.32 -6.15 -8.07
C SER A 38 9.07 -5.21 -9.23
N THR A 39 8.31 -4.12 -9.03
CA THR A 39 7.90 -3.20 -10.11
C THR A 39 9.03 -2.35 -10.68
N LEU A 40 10.25 -2.52 -10.16
CA LEU A 40 11.45 -1.98 -10.81
C LEU A 40 11.77 -2.74 -12.11
N PHE A 41 11.34 -4.00 -12.21
CA PHE A 41 11.64 -4.89 -13.34
C PHE A 41 10.37 -5.55 -13.94
N ASP A 42 9.28 -5.63 -13.19
CA ASP A 42 8.01 -6.20 -13.63
C ASP A 42 6.91 -5.12 -13.77
N GLU A 43 5.96 -5.32 -14.68
CA GLU A 43 4.79 -4.42 -14.80
C GLU A 43 3.82 -4.59 -13.61
N ILE A 44 3.70 -5.82 -13.11
CA ILE A 44 2.87 -6.20 -11.96
C ILE A 44 3.78 -6.69 -10.83
N CYS A 45 3.61 -6.11 -9.65
CA CYS A 45 4.35 -6.47 -8.45
C CYS A 45 4.09 -7.92 -8.07
N GLN A 46 5.11 -8.79 -8.13
CA GLN A 46 5.00 -10.20 -7.76
C GLN A 46 4.67 -10.40 -6.26
N GLY A 47 4.97 -9.40 -5.43
CA GLY A 47 4.61 -9.39 -4.00
C GLY A 47 3.10 -9.21 -3.75
N CYS A 48 2.53 -8.10 -4.23
CA CYS A 48 1.16 -7.68 -3.89
C CYS A 48 0.14 -7.71 -5.04
N GLY A 49 0.56 -7.93 -6.29
CA GLY A 49 -0.32 -7.99 -7.47
C GLY A 49 -0.75 -6.65 -8.05
N ARG A 50 -0.24 -5.53 -7.51
CA ARG A 50 -0.53 -4.17 -8.01
C ARG A 50 0.46 -3.72 -9.09
N THR A 51 0.04 -2.79 -9.94
CA THR A 51 0.94 -2.08 -10.87
C THR A 51 1.84 -1.08 -10.13
N ALA A 52 2.91 -0.61 -10.77
CA ALA A 52 3.78 0.43 -10.20
C ALA A 52 3.00 1.71 -9.82
N SER A 53 2.04 2.12 -10.66
CA SER A 53 1.20 3.29 -10.43
C SER A 53 0.28 3.10 -9.22
N GLU A 54 -0.30 1.91 -9.06
CA GLU A 54 -1.16 1.62 -7.91
C GLU A 54 -0.39 1.52 -6.60
N VAL A 55 0.83 1.00 -6.64
CA VAL A 55 1.72 0.96 -5.48
C VAL A 55 2.07 2.39 -5.04
N SER A 56 2.47 3.24 -5.99
CA SER A 56 2.95 4.59 -5.70
C SER A 56 1.83 5.54 -5.27
N ASN A 57 0.63 5.38 -5.84
CA ASN A 57 -0.50 6.26 -5.59
C ASN A 57 -1.48 5.75 -4.54
N TRP A 58 -1.19 4.63 -3.86
CA TRP A 58 -2.12 3.95 -2.96
C TRP A 58 -2.81 4.88 -1.95
N VAL A 59 -2.05 5.80 -1.35
CA VAL A 59 -2.53 6.73 -0.31
C VAL A 59 -3.47 7.81 -0.84
N PHE A 60 -3.54 7.99 -2.17
CA PHE A 60 -4.39 8.99 -2.82
C PHE A 60 -5.69 8.41 -3.38
N PHE A 61 -5.82 7.08 -3.40
CA PHE A 61 -7.03 6.44 -3.89
C PHE A 61 -8.18 6.52 -2.89
N SER A 62 -9.39 6.68 -3.41
CA SER A 62 -10.63 6.54 -2.63
C SER A 62 -10.82 5.09 -2.17
N ASP A 63 -11.69 4.88 -1.19
CA ASP A 63 -11.98 3.53 -0.70
C ASP A 63 -12.61 2.66 -1.79
N GLU A 64 -13.41 3.23 -2.69
CA GLU A 64 -13.97 2.55 -3.86
C GLU A 64 -12.87 2.11 -4.84
N GLU A 65 -11.92 2.99 -5.14
CA GLU A 65 -10.78 2.67 -6.01
C GLU A 65 -9.91 1.56 -5.40
N LYS A 66 -9.63 1.66 -4.09
CA LYS A 66 -8.92 0.62 -3.35
C LYS A 66 -9.68 -0.71 -3.38
N GLN A 67 -11.01 -0.69 -3.23
CA GLN A 67 -11.84 -1.89 -3.31
C GLN A 67 -11.79 -2.55 -4.70
N VAL A 68 -11.81 -1.76 -5.78
CA VAL A 68 -11.67 -2.25 -7.16
C VAL A 68 -10.31 -2.93 -7.36
N ILE A 69 -9.22 -2.30 -6.91
CA ILE A 69 -7.88 -2.88 -6.98
C ILE A 69 -7.83 -4.18 -6.18
N TRP A 70 -8.34 -4.17 -4.94
CA TRP A 70 -8.42 -5.35 -4.08
C TRP A 70 -9.19 -6.50 -4.74
N ALA A 71 -10.34 -6.21 -5.35
CA ALA A 71 -11.14 -7.21 -6.05
C ALA A 71 -10.33 -7.83 -7.21
N ARG A 72 -9.66 -7.01 -8.02
CA ARG A 72 -8.82 -7.48 -9.14
C ARG A 72 -7.70 -8.40 -8.65
N ILE A 73 -6.84 -7.92 -7.75
CA ILE A 73 -5.65 -8.68 -7.33
C ILE A 73 -6.02 -9.97 -6.60
N THR A 74 -7.16 -9.99 -5.90
CA THR A 74 -7.67 -11.19 -5.22
C THR A 74 -8.21 -12.19 -6.23
N ALA A 75 -8.93 -11.72 -7.26
CA ALA A 75 -9.44 -12.58 -8.34
C ALA A 75 -8.30 -13.17 -9.19
N GLU A 76 -7.23 -12.42 -9.42
CA GLU A 76 -6.03 -12.91 -10.11
C GLU A 76 -5.28 -13.95 -9.26
N GLY A 77 -5.07 -13.67 -7.97
CA GLY A 77 -4.51 -14.64 -7.03
C GLY A 77 -3.07 -15.11 -7.32
N THR A 78 -2.36 -14.45 -8.22
CA THR A 78 -1.02 -14.86 -8.70
C THR A 78 0.12 -14.38 -7.80
N ALA A 79 -0.08 -13.28 -7.07
CA ALA A 79 0.96 -12.67 -6.25
C ALA A 79 1.30 -13.51 -5.00
N ARG A 80 2.52 -13.35 -4.49
CA ARG A 80 3.04 -14.06 -3.30
C ARG A 80 2.18 -13.89 -2.05
N ARG A 81 1.42 -12.79 -1.94
CA ARG A 81 0.43 -12.61 -0.86
C ARG A 81 -0.64 -13.70 -0.83
N PHE A 82 -1.02 -14.23 -1.98
CA PHE A 82 -2.14 -15.17 -2.13
C PHE A 82 -1.69 -16.62 -2.22
N VAL A 83 -0.50 -16.87 -2.78
CA VAL A 83 0.04 -18.22 -2.90
C VAL A 83 0.82 -18.60 -1.64
N ARG A 84 0.49 -19.74 -1.03
CA ARG A 84 1.38 -20.36 -0.04
C ARG A 84 2.42 -21.19 -0.78
N THR A 85 3.55 -20.59 -1.11
CA THR A 85 4.69 -21.38 -1.62
C THR A 85 5.20 -22.24 -0.46
N LYS A 86 4.98 -23.57 -0.54
CA LYS A 86 5.74 -24.51 0.28
C LYS A 86 7.18 -24.49 -0.27
N GLY A 87 8.12 -24.07 0.57
CA GLY A 87 9.54 -24.28 0.32
C GLY A 87 9.89 -25.77 0.37
#